data_AF-A0A2E1BH38-F1
#
_entry.id   AF-A0A2E1BH38-F1
#
_cell.length_a   1.000
_cell.length_b   1.000
_cell.length_c   1.000
_cell.angle_alpha   90.00
_cell.angle_beta   90.00
_cell.angle_gamma   90.00
#
_symmetry.space_group_name_H-M   'P 1'
#
loop_
_entity.id
_entity.type
_entity.pdbx_description
1 polymer ?
#
loop_
_entity_poly.entity_id
_entity_poly.type
_entity_poly.pdbx_seq_one_letter_code
_entity_poly.pdbx_strand_id
1 'polypeptide(L)' 'MSIFCIDIILYMKINSTTRKILTRSIFWIIYSYILYVAIIGGWWVWVAILSPILFYIFYYEDLPESLKRKKK' A
#
# COMPACT_ATOMS: atom_id res chain seq x y z
N MET A 1 10.61 28.49 11.09
CA MET A 1 11.02 27.35 10.25
C MET A 1 11.45 26.20 11.15
N SER A 2 10.55 25.74 12.03
CA SER A 2 10.91 24.78 13.11
C SER A 2 9.88 23.68 13.32
N ILE A 3 8.72 23.75 12.64
CA ILE A 3 7.62 22.80 12.79
C ILE A 3 7.87 21.56 11.89
N PHE A 4 8.32 21.80 10.66
CA PHE A 4 8.62 20.73 9.68
C PHE A 4 9.71 19.73 10.13
N CYS A 5 10.64 20.17 10.99
CA CYS A 5 11.72 19.31 11.49
C CYS A 5 11.23 18.35 12.59
N ILE A 6 10.22 18.76 13.38
CA ILE A 6 9.62 17.94 14.43
C ILE A 6 8.76 16.84 13.80
N ASP A 7 8.02 17.15 12.73
CA ASP A 7 7.24 16.16 11.96
C ASP A 7 8.13 15.06 11.37
N ILE A 8 9.31 15.43 10.84
CA ILE A 8 10.28 14.47 10.27
C ILE A 8 10.92 13.59 11.35
N ILE A 9 11.23 14.13 12.54
CA ILE A 9 11.81 13.35 13.66
C ILE A 9 10.77 12.40 14.28
N LEU A 10 9.49 12.81 14.34
CA LEU A 10 8.40 11.90 14.68
C LEU A 10 8.26 10.79 13.63
N TYR A 11 8.44 11.13 12.34
CA TYR A 11 8.42 10.19 11.22
C TYR A 11 9.56 9.16 11.28
N MET A 12 10.74 9.55 11.75
CA MET A 12 11.91 8.66 11.89
C MET A 12 11.82 7.70 13.08
N LYS A 13 10.94 7.97 14.06
CA LYS A 13 10.65 7.08 15.22
C LYS A 13 9.36 6.28 15.03
N ILE A 14 8.93 6.08 13.79
CA ILE A 14 7.80 5.22 13.45
C ILE A 14 8.28 3.77 13.51
N ASN A 15 7.86 3.08 14.56
CA ASN A 15 7.96 1.63 14.72
C ASN A 15 7.54 0.93 13.41
N SER A 16 8.17 -0.19 13.04
CA SER A 16 7.94 -0.87 11.74
C SER A 16 6.45 -1.10 11.44
N THR A 17 5.66 -1.31 12.49
CA THR A 17 4.19 -1.41 12.48
C THR A 17 3.50 -0.14 11.97
N THR A 18 3.88 1.04 12.44
CA THR A 18 3.25 2.31 12.06
C THR A 18 3.57 2.65 10.59
N ARG A 19 4.75 2.29 10.10
CA ARG A 19 5.11 2.47 8.68
C ARG A 19 4.25 1.59 7.78
N LYS A 20 4.01 0.34 8.17
CA LYS A 20 3.13 -0.60 7.46
C LYS A 20 1.68 -0.13 7.41
N ILE A 21 1.17 0.39 8.53
CA ILE A 21 -0.19 0.94 8.60
C ILE A 21 -0.31 2.13 7.63
N LEU A 22 0.69 3.01 7.62
CA LEU A 22 0.70 4.18 6.75
C LEU A 22 0.73 3.81 5.26
N THR A 23 1.62 2.90 4.84
CA THR A 23 1.65 2.43 3.44
C THR A 23 0.35 1.75 3.04
N ARG A 24 -0.26 0.96 3.94
CA ARG A 24 -1.55 0.31 3.70
C ARG A 24 -2.69 1.32 3.54
N SER A 25 -2.72 2.37 4.35
CA SER A 25 -3.70 3.45 4.23
C SER A 25 -3.54 4.23 2.92
N ILE A 26 -2.30 4.60 2.56
CA ILE A 26 -2.01 5.31 1.31
C ILE A 26 -2.39 4.45 0.10
N PHE A 27 -2.08 3.16 0.13
CA PHE A 27 -2.47 2.21 -0.92
C PHE A 27 -3.99 2.21 -1.15
N TRP A 28 -4.80 2.13 -0.09
CA TRP A 28 -6.26 2.11 -0.21
C TRP A 28 -6.83 3.42 -0.75
N ILE A 29 -6.26 4.57 -0.38
CA ILE A 29 -6.68 5.88 -0.90
C ILE A 29 -6.44 5.94 -2.41
N ILE A 30 -5.23 5.60 -2.85
CA ILE A 30 -4.86 5.62 -4.27
C ILE A 30 -5.68 4.60 -5.05
N TYR A 31 -5.81 3.37 -4.54
CA TYR A 31 -6.57 2.31 -5.18
C TYR A 31 -8.05 2.68 -5.36
N SER A 32 -8.69 3.26 -4.33
CA SER A 32 -10.09 3.68 -4.40
C SER A 32 -10.29 4.80 -5.43
N TYR A 33 -9.35 5.74 -5.53
CA TYR A 33 -9.39 6.79 -6.53
C TYR A 33 -9.25 6.25 -7.96
N ILE A 34 -8.28 5.36 -8.20
CA ILE A 34 -8.10 4.72 -9.50
C ILE A 34 -9.34 3.90 -9.88
N LEU A 35 -9.89 3.14 -8.94
CA LEU A 35 -11.10 2.35 -9.17
C LEU A 35 -12.30 3.24 -9.52
N TYR A 36 -12.46 4.38 -8.83
CA TYR A 36 -13.50 5.36 -9.14
C TYR A 36 -13.39 5.90 -10.57
N VAL A 37 -12.19 6.36 -10.97
CA VAL A 37 -11.93 6.83 -12.34
C VAL A 37 -12.13 5.69 -13.35
N ALA A 38 -11.79 4.46 -12.97
CA ALA A 38 -11.93 3.30 -13.82
C ALA A 38 -13.40 2.91 -14.07
N ILE A 39 -14.26 3.07 -13.06
CA ILE A 39 -15.70 2.84 -13.19
C ILE A 39 -16.31 3.89 -14.12
N ILE A 40 -15.99 5.18 -13.92
CA ILE A 40 -16.51 6.26 -14.77
C ILE A 40 -16.06 6.12 -16.22
N GLY A 41 -14.79 5.75 -16.43
CA GLY A 41 -14.27 5.53 -17.78
C GLY A 41 -14.65 4.18 -18.42
N GLY A 42 -15.42 3.32 -17.74
CA GLY A 42 -15.84 2.01 -18.26
C GLY A 42 -14.74 0.95 -18.38
N TRP A 43 -13.56 1.19 -17.80
CA TRP A 43 -12.34 0.37 -17.90
C TRP A 43 -11.99 -0.32 -16.56
N TRP A 44 -12.93 -0.36 -15.63
CA TRP A 44 -12.80 -0.99 -14.31
C TRP A 44 -12.42 -2.48 -14.36
N VAL A 45 -12.75 -3.19 -15.44
CA VAL A 45 -12.41 -4.60 -15.63
C VAL A 45 -10.88 -4.80 -15.61
N TRP A 46 -10.12 -3.91 -16.23
CA TRP A 46 -8.66 -3.96 -16.22
C TRP A 46 -8.09 -3.75 -14.81
N VAL A 47 -8.68 -2.83 -14.06
CA VAL A 47 -8.31 -2.59 -12.65
C VAL A 47 -8.65 -3.80 -11.78
N ALA A 48 -9.78 -4.46 -12.02
CA ALA A 48 -10.16 -5.68 -11.30
C ALA A 48 -9.20 -6.84 -11.57
N ILE A 49 -8.74 -6.99 -12.82
CA ILE A 49 -7.74 -8.02 -13.19
C ILE A 49 -6.36 -7.72 -12.58
N LEU A 50 -5.95 -6.46 -12.58
CA LEU A 50 -4.66 -6.03 -11.99
C LEU A 50 -4.68 -6.03 -10.46
N SER A 51 -5.86 -5.90 -9.84
CA SER A 51 -6.03 -5.85 -8.39
C SER A 51 -5.32 -6.99 -7.64
N PRO A 52 -5.53 -8.28 -7.94
CA PRO A 52 -4.84 -9.37 -7.24
C PRO A 52 -3.32 -9.31 -7.37
N ILE A 53 -2.79 -8.82 -8.49
CA ILE A 53 -1.34 -8.66 -8.70
C ILE A 53 -0.80 -7.54 -7.80
N LEU A 54 -1.50 -6.40 -7.74
CA LEU A 54 -1.14 -5.27 -6.89
C LEU A 54 -1.18 -5.64 -5.41
N PHE A 55 -2.24 -6.34 -5.01
CA PHE A 55 -2.39 -6.87 -3.65
C PHE A 55 -1.27 -7.86 -3.34
N TYR A 56 -0.93 -8.76 -4.27
CA TYR A 56 0.19 -9.67 -4.07
C TYR A 56 1.48 -8.90 -3.82
N ILE A 57 1.86 -7.93 -4.66
CA ILE A 57 3.11 -7.18 -4.48
C ILE A 57 3.15 -6.41 -3.15
N PHE A 58 2.07 -5.70 -2.81
CA PHE A 58 2.03 -4.87 -1.61
C PHE A 58 1.90 -5.68 -0.31
N TYR A 59 1.20 -6.81 -0.32
CA TYR A 59 1.01 -7.65 0.86
C TYR A 59 1.95 -8.86 0.92
N TYR A 60 2.78 -9.11 -0.10
CA TYR A 60 3.75 -10.21 -0.08
C TYR A 60 4.70 -10.12 1.12
N GLU A 61 5.12 -8.91 1.47
CA GLU A 61 5.99 -8.70 2.62
C GLU A 61 5.30 -9.01 3.96
N ASP A 62 3.97 -8.86 4.01
CA ASP A 62 3.13 -9.15 5.18
C ASP A 62 2.64 -10.60 5.24
N LEU A 63 2.84 -11.41 4.19
CA LEU A 63 2.50 -12.82 4.24
C LEU A 63 3.35 -13.55 5.29
N PRO A 64 2.74 -14.48 6.07
CA PRO A 64 3.49 -15.32 7.00
C PRO A 64 4.53 -16.13 6.23
N GLU A 65 5.69 -16.39 6.85
CA GLU A 65 6.80 -17.12 6.22
C GLU A 65 6.40 -18.50 5.70
N SER A 66 5.32 -19.09 6.22
CA SER A 66 4.74 -20.34 5.75
C SER A 66 4.20 -20.30 4.32
N LEU A 67 3.77 -19.13 3.82
CA LEU A 67 3.26 -18.93 2.46
C LEU A 67 4.29 -18.27 1.53
N LYS A 68 5.33 -17.65 2.07
CA LYS A 68 6.47 -17.18 1.28
C LYS A 68 7.19 -18.42 0.75
N ARG A 69 7.15 -18.66 -0.57
CA ARG A 69 8.00 -19.70 -1.19
C ARG A 69 9.41 -19.48 -0.67
N LYS A 70 10.00 -20.47 0.00
CA LYS A 70 11.44 -20.49 0.26
C LYS A 70 12.12 -20.28 -1.08
N LYS A 71 12.75 -19.12 -1.29
CA LYS A 71 13.77 -18.96 -2.33
C LYS A 71 14.78 -20.07 -2.05
N LYS A 72 14.77 -21.12 -2.86
CA LYS A 72 15.82 -22.12 -2.90
C LYS A 72 16.82 -21.68 -3.96
#